data_AF-M9YST7-F1
#
_entry.id   AF-M9YST7-F1
#
_cell.length_a   1.000
_cell.length_b   1.000
_cell.length_c   1.000
_cell.angle_alpha   90.00
_cell.angle_beta   90.00
_cell.angle_gamma   90.00
#
_symmetry.space_group_name_H-M   'P 1'
#
loop_
_entity.id
_entity.type
_entity.pdbx_description
1 polymer ?
#
loop_
_entity_poly.entity_id
_entity_poly.type
_entity_poly.pdbx_seq_one_letter_code
_entity_poly.pdbx_strand_id
1 'polypeptide(L)'
;FINKIKKVLETICYNCGKIKLDENNDAFRKACGIRDPKGRFNAVWRLCKAKNVCDTDMTEEEQNEADNASRPKVSHGGCGNRQPQVRKEGLKLWGTWKPDKESQEDNPQPEKKRLTPGDVLALFKHISNEEIRKMGLSEDYARPEWMVITVLPVPPPPVRPSISVDGTGQGMRGEDDLTYKLGDIIRANANVRQAETNGSPQH
;
A
#
# COMPACT_ATOMS: atom_id res chain seq x y z
N PHE A 1 -9.39 1.07 4.86
CA PHE A 1 -8.32 0.15 4.41
C PHE A 1 -6.88 0.51 4.83
N ILE A 2 -6.61 1.64 5.50
CA ILE A 2 -5.24 2.10 5.85
C ILE A 2 -4.34 1.00 6.46
N ASN A 3 -4.87 0.21 7.40
CA ASN A 3 -4.08 -0.86 8.03
C ASN A 3 -3.68 -1.97 7.03
N LYS A 4 -4.53 -2.28 6.04
CA LYS A 4 -4.24 -3.27 4.99
C LYS A 4 -3.25 -2.71 3.97
N ILE A 5 -3.41 -1.45 3.56
CA ILE A 5 -2.45 -0.71 2.73
C ILE A 5 -1.05 -0.76 3.35
N LYS A 6 -0.94 -0.43 4.65
CA LYS A 6 0.31 -0.54 5.41
C LYS A 6 0.94 -1.93 5.29
N LYS A 7 0.15 -2.99 5.50
CA LYS A 7 0.67 -4.37 5.38
C LYS A 7 1.14 -4.70 3.96
N VAL A 8 0.44 -4.23 2.93
CA VAL A 8 0.88 -4.42 1.53
C VAL A 8 2.21 -3.70 1.31
N LEU A 9 2.35 -2.44 1.72
CA LEU A 9 3.61 -1.68 1.64
C LEU A 9 4.77 -2.35 2.42
N GLU A 10 4.47 -3.03 3.53
CA GLU A 10 5.47 -3.82 4.27
C GLU A 10 5.85 -5.12 3.55
N THR A 11 5.00 -5.60 2.63
CA THR A 11 5.19 -6.85 1.88
C THR A 11 5.96 -6.65 0.58
N ILE A 12 5.70 -5.56 -0.14
CA ILE A 12 6.31 -5.25 -1.43
C ILE A 12 7.49 -4.28 -1.31
N CYS A 13 8.36 -4.30 -2.31
CA CYS A 13 9.40 -3.30 -2.52
C CYS A 13 8.76 -1.95 -2.85
N TYR A 14 9.18 -0.89 -2.14
CA TYR A 14 8.68 0.47 -2.34
C TYR A 14 9.11 1.09 -3.69
N ASN A 15 10.06 0.47 -4.38
CA ASN A 15 10.60 0.96 -5.66
C ASN A 15 10.04 0.18 -6.86
N CYS A 16 10.19 -1.15 -6.87
CA CYS A 16 9.79 -1.97 -8.02
C CYS A 16 8.42 -2.65 -7.88
N GLY A 17 7.78 -2.61 -6.71
CA GLY A 17 6.44 -3.20 -6.50
C GLY A 17 6.41 -4.73 -6.35
N LYS A 18 7.55 -5.42 -6.47
CA LYS A 18 7.67 -6.87 -6.27
C LYS A 18 7.63 -7.25 -4.79
N ILE A 19 7.13 -8.43 -4.40
CA ILE A 19 7.27 -8.92 -3.03
C ILE A 19 8.77 -8.99 -2.68
N LYS A 20 9.16 -8.58 -1.47
CA LYS A 20 10.58 -8.46 -1.07
C LYS A 20 11.34 -9.80 -0.93
N LEU A 21 10.63 -10.92 -1.02
CA LEU A 21 11.09 -12.27 -0.78
C LEU A 21 10.69 -13.17 -1.95
N ASP A 22 11.42 -14.26 -2.14
CA ASP A 22 11.18 -15.28 -3.15
C ASP A 22 11.02 -16.68 -2.56
N GLU A 23 10.77 -17.62 -3.47
CA GLU A 23 10.72 -19.04 -3.24
C GLU A 23 12.08 -19.66 -2.88
N ASN A 24 13.21 -18.93 -2.89
CA ASN A 24 14.47 -19.47 -2.34
C ASN A 24 14.39 -19.58 -0.81
N ASN A 25 13.57 -18.75 -0.17
CA ASN A 25 13.25 -18.90 1.24
C ASN A 25 12.19 -19.99 1.49
N ASP A 26 12.57 -21.06 2.19
CA ASP A 26 11.67 -22.20 2.48
C ASP A 26 10.40 -21.80 3.24
N ALA A 27 10.49 -20.86 4.18
CA ALA A 27 9.33 -20.38 4.92
C ALA A 27 8.39 -19.57 4.03
N PHE A 28 8.94 -18.78 3.10
CA PHE A 28 8.16 -18.03 2.11
C PHE A 28 7.45 -18.96 1.13
N ARG A 29 8.16 -19.98 0.61
CA ARG A 29 7.58 -20.99 -0.27
C ARG A 29 6.41 -21.71 0.40
N LYS A 30 6.58 -22.13 1.66
CA LYS A 30 5.51 -22.73 2.48
C LYS A 30 4.34 -21.76 2.68
N ALA A 31 4.61 -20.48 2.93
CA ALA A 31 3.58 -19.47 3.10
C ALA A 31 2.75 -19.26 1.82
N CYS A 32 3.38 -19.24 0.64
CA CYS A 32 2.71 -19.10 -0.65
C CYS A 32 1.80 -20.29 -0.98
N GLY A 33 2.13 -21.49 -0.47
CA GLY A 33 1.32 -22.71 -0.62
C GLY A 33 0.07 -22.78 0.27
N ILE A 34 -0.16 -21.81 1.16
CA ILE A 34 -1.35 -21.79 2.02
C ILE A 34 -2.60 -21.57 1.17
N ARG A 35 -3.56 -22.51 1.26
CA ARG A 35 -4.81 -22.48 0.48
C ARG A 35 -5.74 -21.33 0.87
N ASP A 36 -5.85 -21.01 2.16
CA ASP A 36 -6.66 -19.88 2.63
C ASP A 36 -5.98 -18.55 2.25
N PRO A 37 -6.59 -17.69 1.41
CA PRO A 37 -5.96 -16.44 0.97
C PRO A 37 -5.61 -15.48 2.12
N LYS A 38 -6.46 -15.43 3.16
CA LYS A 38 -6.24 -14.55 4.32
C LYS A 38 -5.06 -15.04 5.17
N GLY A 39 -4.95 -16.34 5.40
CA GLY A 39 -3.84 -17.00 6.05
C GLY A 39 -2.54 -16.80 5.29
N ARG A 40 -2.56 -17.05 3.97
CA ARG A 40 -1.44 -16.82 3.05
C ARG A 40 -0.91 -15.40 3.14
N PHE A 41 -1.79 -14.39 3.02
CA PHE A 41 -1.39 -12.99 3.13
C PHE A 41 -0.72 -12.66 4.46
N ASN A 42 -1.27 -13.15 5.58
CA ASN A 42 -0.67 -12.87 6.89
C ASN A 42 0.68 -13.57 7.07
N ALA A 43 0.85 -14.78 6.53
CA ALA A 43 2.12 -15.51 6.59
C ALA A 43 3.20 -14.81 5.74
N VAL A 44 2.88 -14.49 4.49
CA VAL A 44 3.75 -13.75 3.56
C VAL A 44 4.15 -12.39 4.15
N TRP A 45 3.18 -11.60 4.62
CA TRP A 45 3.44 -10.30 5.25
C TRP A 45 4.37 -10.40 6.47
N ARG A 46 4.20 -11.41 7.33
CA ARG A 46 5.06 -11.60 8.52
C ARG A 46 6.51 -11.84 8.18
N LEU A 47 6.78 -12.52 7.07
CA LEU A 47 8.14 -12.76 6.57
C LEU A 47 8.71 -11.48 5.94
N CYS A 48 7.92 -10.81 5.11
CA CYS A 48 8.38 -9.64 4.35
C CYS A 48 8.56 -8.38 5.22
N LYS A 49 7.75 -8.20 6.28
CA LYS A 49 7.84 -6.99 7.15
C LYS A 49 9.20 -6.83 7.84
N ALA A 50 9.94 -7.93 8.02
CA ALA A 50 11.24 -7.93 8.68
C ALA A 50 12.38 -7.58 7.71
N LYS A 51 12.14 -7.69 6.39
CA LYS A 51 13.10 -7.39 5.34
C LYS A 51 13.16 -5.89 5.09
N ASN A 52 14.35 -5.34 5.26
CA ASN A 52 14.66 -3.92 5.03
C ASN A 52 15.42 -3.69 3.70
N VAL A 53 15.56 -4.72 2.87
CA VAL A 53 16.19 -4.69 1.55
C VAL A 53 15.33 -5.55 0.62
N CYS A 54 15.19 -5.13 -0.64
CA CYS A 54 14.59 -5.95 -1.68
C CYS A 54 15.63 -6.99 -2.11
N ASP A 55 15.32 -8.28 -2.03
CA ASP A 55 16.24 -9.31 -2.50
C ASP A 55 16.57 -9.06 -4.00
N THR A 56 17.72 -9.54 -4.47
CA THR A 56 18.17 -9.40 -5.87
C THR A 56 18.33 -10.78 -6.49
N ASP A 57 18.68 -10.83 -7.77
CA ASP A 57 19.16 -12.07 -8.36
C ASP A 57 20.40 -12.60 -7.62
N MET A 58 20.53 -13.93 -7.60
CA MET A 58 21.70 -14.62 -7.07
C MET A 58 22.94 -14.15 -7.84
N THR A 59 24.06 -13.96 -7.15
CA THR A 59 25.34 -13.69 -7.84
C THR A 59 25.84 -14.94 -8.57
N GLU A 60 26.78 -14.77 -9.50
CA GLU A 60 27.39 -15.89 -10.24
C GLU A 60 28.06 -16.90 -9.28
N GLU A 61 28.61 -16.43 -8.16
CA GLU A 61 29.20 -17.27 -7.11
C GLU A 61 28.13 -18.11 -6.40
N GLU A 62 26.98 -17.52 -6.08
CA GLU A 62 25.87 -18.21 -5.44
C GLU A 62 25.11 -19.16 -6.39
N GLN A 63 25.20 -18.93 -7.70
CA GLN A 63 24.74 -19.83 -8.76
C GLN A 63 25.64 -21.07 -8.87
N ASN A 64 26.96 -20.91 -8.87
CA ASN A 64 27.90 -22.03 -8.89
C ASN A 64 27.77 -22.94 -7.64
N GLU A 65 27.46 -22.36 -6.47
CA GLU A 65 27.11 -23.14 -5.28
C GLU A 65 25.70 -23.76 -5.35
N ALA A 66 24.75 -23.12 -6.04
CA ALA A 66 23.41 -23.65 -6.25
C ALA A 66 23.38 -24.85 -7.20
N ASP A 67 24.30 -24.92 -8.16
CA ASP A 67 24.43 -26.06 -9.08
C ASP A 67 24.87 -27.35 -8.36
N ASN A 68 25.49 -27.22 -7.18
CA ASN A 68 25.77 -28.34 -6.26
C ASN A 68 24.62 -28.61 -5.26
N ALA A 69 23.58 -27.78 -5.23
CA ALA A 69 22.43 -27.98 -4.36
C ALA A 69 21.39 -28.88 -5.04
N SER A 70 20.72 -29.74 -4.26
CA SER A 70 19.68 -30.65 -4.75
C SER A 70 18.45 -29.97 -5.39
N ARG A 71 18.35 -28.64 -5.36
CA ARG A 71 17.21 -27.90 -5.90
C ARG A 71 17.66 -26.62 -6.62
N PRO A 72 17.17 -26.37 -7.84
CA PRO A 72 17.48 -25.13 -8.57
C PRO A 72 16.92 -23.92 -7.83
N LYS A 73 17.76 -22.91 -7.63
CA LYS A 73 17.38 -21.59 -7.09
C LYS A 73 16.72 -20.77 -8.20
N VAL A 74 15.72 -19.96 -7.85
CA VAL A 74 14.98 -19.12 -8.80
C VAL A 74 15.53 -17.69 -8.77
N SER A 75 15.65 -17.05 -9.92
CA SER A 75 16.00 -15.62 -10.02
C SER A 75 14.85 -14.76 -9.45
N HIS A 76 15.16 -13.88 -8.50
CA HIS A 76 14.17 -13.03 -7.86
C HIS A 76 13.83 -11.81 -8.72
N GLY A 77 14.77 -11.21 -9.45
CA GLY A 77 14.56 -10.01 -10.26
C GLY A 77 14.15 -8.77 -9.46
N GLY A 78 14.53 -8.70 -8.17
CA GLY A 78 14.34 -7.51 -7.34
C GLY A 78 15.48 -6.52 -7.49
N CYS A 79 15.30 -5.31 -6.94
CA CYS A 79 16.15 -4.16 -7.29
C CYS A 79 17.20 -3.79 -6.22
N GLY A 80 17.36 -4.55 -5.13
CA GLY A 80 18.37 -4.28 -4.09
C GLY A 80 18.13 -3.04 -3.21
N ASN A 81 17.14 -2.20 -3.55
CA ASN A 81 16.88 -0.96 -2.81
C ASN A 81 16.45 -1.22 -1.36
N ARG A 82 16.84 -0.30 -0.48
CA ARG A 82 16.43 -0.30 0.93
C ARG A 82 14.94 -0.03 1.08
N GLN A 83 14.36 -0.70 2.06
CA GLN A 83 12.92 -0.69 2.30
C GLN A 83 12.59 0.09 3.58
N PRO A 84 11.55 0.92 3.56
CA PRO A 84 11.15 1.70 4.73
C PRO A 84 10.49 0.83 5.80
N GLN A 85 10.67 1.23 7.05
CA GLN A 85 9.78 0.84 8.13
C GLN A 85 8.53 1.70 8.10
N VAL A 86 7.39 1.11 7.77
CA VAL A 86 6.13 1.85 7.62
C VAL A 86 5.43 2.00 8.99
N ARG A 87 5.14 3.24 9.37
CA ARG A 87 4.39 3.59 10.58
C ARG A 87 3.12 4.37 10.21
N LYS A 88 2.06 4.16 11.00
CA LYS A 88 0.79 4.88 10.86
C LYS A 88 0.73 5.93 11.96
N GLU A 89 0.49 7.18 11.57
CA GLU A 89 0.26 8.31 12.47
C GLU A 89 -1.07 8.95 12.08
N GLY A 90 -2.12 8.71 12.87
CA GLY A 90 -3.49 9.11 12.52
C GLY A 90 -3.97 8.48 11.20
N LEU A 91 -4.26 9.33 10.20
CA LEU A 91 -4.64 8.93 8.84
C LEU A 91 -3.47 8.92 7.85
N LYS A 92 -2.25 9.22 8.31
CA LYS A 92 -1.05 9.31 7.47
C LYS A 92 -0.17 8.07 7.64
N LEU A 93 0.58 7.74 6.59
CA LEU A 93 1.63 6.72 6.61
C LEU A 93 2.99 7.41 6.45
N TRP A 94 3.96 6.96 7.21
CA TRP A 94 5.35 7.41 7.18
C TRP A 94 6.26 6.22 6.95
N GLY A 95 7.23 6.37 6.05
CA GLY A 95 8.33 5.43 5.86
C GLY A 95 9.57 5.99 6.54
N THR A 96 10.28 5.13 7.28
CA THR A 96 11.60 5.47 7.84
C THR A 96 12.64 4.51 7.29
N TRP A 97 13.63 5.02 6.58
CA TRP A 97 14.78 4.27 6.10
C TRP A 97 15.88 4.35 7.13
N LYS A 98 16.38 3.19 7.54
CA LYS A 98 17.50 3.14 8.47
C LYS A 98 18.79 3.46 7.71
N PRO A 99 19.70 4.23 8.34
CA PRO A 99 21.02 4.47 7.77
C PRO A 99 21.79 3.15 7.66
N ASP A 100 22.81 3.15 6.81
CA ASP A 100 23.69 1.98 6.72
C ASP A 100 24.48 1.87 8.03
N LYS A 101 24.77 0.65 8.46
CA LYS A 101 25.72 0.45 9.56
C LYS A 101 27.15 0.68 9.12
N GLU A 102 27.42 0.61 7.81
CA GLU A 102 28.75 0.77 7.21
C GLU A 102 29.04 2.19 6.70
N SER A 103 28.07 3.12 6.80
CA SER A 103 28.31 4.51 6.41
C SER A 103 29.31 5.15 7.36
N GLN A 104 30.42 5.68 6.82
CA GLN A 104 31.44 6.45 7.55
C GLN A 104 30.97 7.84 8.01
N GLU A 105 29.67 8.15 7.89
CA GLU A 105 29.12 9.41 8.38
C GLU A 105 29.07 9.42 9.91
N ASP A 106 29.57 10.49 10.52
CA ASP A 106 29.38 10.74 11.95
C ASP A 106 27.89 10.99 12.22
N ASN A 107 27.25 10.05 12.92
CA ASN A 107 25.85 10.10 13.39
C ASN A 107 24.79 10.12 12.28
N PRO A 108 24.67 9.05 11.48
CA PRO A 108 23.77 9.02 10.33
C PRO A 108 22.31 9.01 10.82
N GLN A 109 21.53 9.99 10.35
CA GLN A 109 20.14 10.17 10.76
C GLN A 109 19.20 9.33 9.88
N PRO A 110 18.15 8.70 10.45
CA PRO A 110 17.18 7.97 9.65
C PRO A 110 16.34 8.93 8.78
N GLU A 111 16.24 8.62 7.50
CA GLU A 111 15.39 9.37 6.58
C GLU A 111 13.92 9.03 6.85
N LYS A 112 13.11 10.03 7.22
CA LYS A 112 11.67 9.89 7.44
C LYS A 112 10.90 10.63 6.34
N LYS A 113 10.14 9.90 5.53
CA LYS A 113 9.32 10.46 4.44
C LYS A 113 7.84 10.12 4.62
N ARG A 114 6.96 11.06 4.32
CA ARG A 114 5.51 10.81 4.26
C ARG A 114 5.19 10.01 3.00
N LEU A 115 4.45 8.92 3.15
CA LEU A 115 3.96 8.12 2.02
C LEU A 115 2.60 8.69 1.63
N THR A 116 2.54 9.47 0.55
CA THR A 116 1.29 10.09 0.13
C THR A 116 0.35 9.06 -0.52
N PRO A 117 -0.97 9.29 -0.51
CA PRO A 117 -1.90 8.41 -1.22
C PRO A 117 -1.59 8.29 -2.72
N GLY A 118 -1.06 9.35 -3.34
CA GLY A 118 -0.64 9.35 -4.74
C GLY A 118 0.54 8.40 -5.00
N ASP A 119 1.59 8.48 -4.17
CA ASP A 119 2.75 7.58 -4.26
C ASP A 119 2.34 6.12 -4.07
N VAL A 120 1.50 5.85 -3.06
CA VAL A 120 1.01 4.50 -2.76
C VAL A 120 0.17 3.95 -3.91
N LEU A 121 -0.70 4.77 -4.49
CA LEU A 121 -1.51 4.39 -5.65
C LEU A 121 -0.62 4.07 -6.86
N ALA A 122 0.36 4.91 -7.16
CA ALA A 122 1.30 4.69 -8.25
C ALA A 122 2.03 3.36 -8.05
N LEU A 123 2.60 3.14 -6.87
CA LEU A 123 3.29 1.90 -6.52
C LEU A 123 2.38 0.67 -6.63
N PHE A 124 1.15 0.75 -6.11
CA PHE A 124 0.22 -0.39 -6.15
C PHE A 124 -0.19 -0.80 -7.55
N LYS A 125 -0.26 0.15 -8.50
CA LYS A 125 -0.47 -0.15 -9.93
C LYS A 125 0.69 -0.90 -10.58
N HIS A 126 1.90 -0.82 -10.01
CA HIS A 126 3.08 -1.52 -10.54
C HIS A 126 3.14 -2.99 -10.07
N ILE A 127 2.33 -3.39 -9.09
CA ILE A 127 2.29 -4.78 -8.60
C ILE A 127 1.68 -5.65 -9.70
N SER A 128 2.41 -6.67 -10.13
CA SER A 128 1.91 -7.61 -11.14
C SER A 128 0.81 -8.51 -10.57
N ASN A 129 -0.05 -9.04 -11.44
CA ASN A 129 -1.11 -9.97 -11.05
C ASN A 129 -0.55 -11.25 -10.39
N GLU A 130 0.64 -11.69 -10.81
CA GLU A 130 1.33 -12.82 -10.17
C GLU A 130 1.65 -12.52 -8.70
N GLU A 131 2.21 -11.36 -8.41
CA GLU A 131 2.55 -10.94 -7.05
C GLU A 131 1.29 -10.77 -6.19
N ILE A 132 0.20 -10.22 -6.76
CA ILE A 132 -1.12 -10.12 -6.10
C ILE A 132 -1.61 -11.51 -5.66
N ARG A 133 -1.56 -12.49 -6.56
CA ARG A 133 -1.97 -13.88 -6.26
C ARG A 133 -1.04 -14.55 -5.25
N LYS A 134 0.27 -14.36 -5.40
CA LYS A 134 1.32 -14.93 -4.54
C LYS A 134 1.16 -14.49 -3.09
N MET A 135 0.91 -13.20 -2.85
CA MET A 135 0.64 -12.70 -1.49
C MET A 135 -0.77 -13.03 -0.97
N GLY A 136 -1.66 -13.64 -1.76
CA GLY A 136 -3.01 -14.01 -1.30
C GLY A 136 -4.07 -12.92 -1.40
N LEU A 137 -3.93 -12.00 -2.35
CA LEU A 137 -4.99 -11.10 -2.80
C LEU A 137 -5.63 -11.63 -4.09
N SER A 138 -6.68 -10.95 -4.57
CA SER A 138 -7.42 -11.32 -5.78
C SER A 138 -7.28 -10.23 -6.83
N GLU A 139 -6.93 -10.61 -8.06
CA GLU A 139 -6.81 -9.69 -9.21
C GLU A 139 -8.18 -9.19 -9.70
N ASP A 140 -9.25 -9.96 -9.50
CA ASP A 140 -10.59 -9.63 -9.98
C ASP A 140 -11.43 -8.84 -8.97
N TYR A 141 -11.20 -9.07 -7.67
CA TYR A 141 -12.09 -8.56 -6.61
C TYR A 141 -11.38 -7.70 -5.56
N ALA A 142 -10.05 -7.77 -5.46
CA ALA A 142 -9.31 -7.17 -4.34
C ALA A 142 -7.93 -6.64 -4.74
N ARG A 143 -7.87 -5.92 -5.86
CA ARG A 143 -6.62 -5.29 -6.31
C ARG A 143 -6.15 -4.22 -5.30
N PRO A 144 -4.85 -4.18 -4.94
CA PRO A 144 -4.35 -3.26 -3.93
C PRO A 144 -4.66 -1.79 -4.19
N GLU A 145 -4.56 -1.35 -5.44
CA GLU A 145 -4.82 0.03 -5.86
C GLU A 145 -6.25 0.49 -5.57
N TRP A 146 -7.23 -0.42 -5.51
CA TRP A 146 -8.63 -0.09 -5.19
C TRP A 146 -8.83 0.29 -3.73
N MET A 147 -7.85 0.02 -2.86
CA MET A 147 -7.89 0.50 -1.48
C MET A 147 -7.69 2.01 -1.38
N VAL A 148 -7.20 2.66 -2.43
CA VAL A 148 -7.04 4.12 -2.52
C VAL A 148 -8.21 4.69 -3.35
N ILE A 149 -9.04 5.51 -2.72
CA ILE A 149 -10.23 6.09 -3.36
C ILE A 149 -9.80 7.25 -4.26
N THR A 150 -10.03 7.11 -5.57
CA THR A 150 -9.91 8.18 -6.57
C THR A 150 -11.26 8.73 -7.02
N VAL A 151 -12.30 7.90 -6.96
CA VAL A 151 -13.69 8.26 -7.23
C VAL A 151 -14.53 7.83 -6.04
N LEU A 152 -15.15 8.81 -5.37
CA LEU A 152 -16.03 8.54 -4.23
C LEU A 152 -17.47 8.35 -4.75
N PRO A 153 -18.06 7.15 -4.59
CA PRO A 153 -19.45 6.95 -5.01
C PRO A 153 -20.41 7.77 -4.14
N VAL A 154 -21.37 8.41 -4.78
CA VAL A 154 -22.41 9.20 -4.10
C VAL A 154 -23.66 8.34 -3.95
N PRO A 155 -24.12 8.05 -2.72
CA PRO A 155 -25.30 7.23 -2.50
C PRO A 155 -26.60 7.93 -2.98
N PRO A 156 -27.59 7.18 -3.48
CA PRO A 156 -28.86 7.74 -3.93
C PRO A 156 -29.74 8.21 -2.76
N PRO A 157 -30.75 9.08 -2.99
CA PRO A 157 -31.61 9.64 -1.94
C PRO A 157 -32.22 8.64 -0.94
N PRO A 158 -32.63 7.41 -1.32
CA PRO A 158 -33.14 6.44 -0.35
C PRO A 158 -32.14 6.04 0.73
N VAL A 159 -30.84 6.18 0.47
CA VAL A 159 -29.75 5.90 1.41
C VAL A 159 -29.35 7.16 2.21
N ARG A 160 -29.83 8.34 1.80
CA ARG A 160 -29.61 9.64 2.46
C ARG A 160 -30.92 10.44 2.52
N PRO A 161 -31.96 9.92 3.23
CA PRO A 161 -33.32 10.45 3.18
C PRO A 161 -33.41 11.82 3.85
N SER A 162 -34.15 12.76 3.26
CA SER A 162 -34.47 14.04 3.91
C SER A 162 -35.76 13.95 4.72
N ILE A 163 -35.84 14.77 5.77
CA ILE A 163 -36.99 14.89 6.66
C ILE A 163 -37.64 16.26 6.40
N SER A 164 -38.90 16.27 6.00
CA SER A 164 -39.71 17.50 5.97
C SER A 164 -40.48 17.63 7.28
N VAL A 165 -40.30 18.75 7.98
CA VAL A 165 -40.91 18.97 9.31
C VAL A 165 -42.46 18.95 9.25
N ASP A 166 -43.04 19.45 8.16
CA ASP A 166 -44.50 19.61 8.05
C ASP A 166 -45.20 18.52 7.22
N GLY A 167 -44.46 17.54 6.68
CA GLY A 167 -45.00 16.47 5.81
C GLY A 167 -45.60 16.92 4.46
N THR A 168 -45.80 18.23 4.25
CA THR A 168 -46.39 18.84 3.05
C THR A 168 -45.40 19.07 1.91
N GLY A 169 -44.12 18.75 2.10
CA GLY A 169 -43.06 18.94 1.11
C GLY A 169 -42.69 20.40 0.80
N GLN A 170 -43.45 21.37 1.33
CA GLN A 170 -43.27 22.83 1.15
C GLN A 170 -42.62 23.52 2.37
N GLY A 171 -42.50 22.83 3.51
CA GLY A 171 -41.86 23.35 4.73
C GLY A 171 -40.32 23.21 4.76
N MET A 172 -39.71 23.64 5.85
CA MET A 172 -38.26 23.49 6.08
C MET A 172 -37.86 22.02 6.00
N ARG A 173 -36.83 21.72 5.19
CA ARG A 173 -36.29 20.37 5.00
C ARG A 173 -34.99 20.22 5.80
N GLY A 174 -34.93 19.21 6.66
CA GLY A 174 -33.70 18.71 7.24
C GLY A 174 -33.11 17.66 6.33
N GLU A 175 -31.89 17.85 5.86
CA GLU A 175 -31.18 16.86 5.06
C GLU A 175 -30.53 15.80 5.95
N ASP A 176 -30.24 14.63 5.39
CA ASP A 176 -29.48 13.58 6.08
C ASP A 176 -28.03 14.01 6.37
N ASP A 177 -27.44 13.52 7.47
CA ASP A 177 -26.05 13.78 7.84
C ASP A 177 -25.04 13.39 6.75
N LEU A 178 -25.31 12.33 5.98
CA LEU A 178 -24.48 11.94 4.83
C LEU A 178 -24.48 13.04 3.77
N THR A 179 -25.63 13.66 3.50
CA THR A 179 -25.74 14.77 2.54
C THR A 179 -24.89 15.96 3.01
N TYR A 180 -24.95 16.31 4.30
CA TYR A 180 -24.12 17.37 4.85
C TYR A 180 -22.62 17.07 4.75
N LYS A 181 -22.19 15.84 5.09
CA LYS A 181 -20.77 15.46 5.01
C LYS A 181 -20.26 15.33 3.59
N LEU A 182 -21.07 14.90 2.64
CA LEU A 182 -20.73 14.95 1.22
C LEU A 182 -20.52 16.40 0.76
N GLY A 183 -21.35 17.33 1.22
CA GLY A 183 -21.16 18.77 0.98
C GLY A 183 -19.83 19.29 1.52
N ASP A 184 -19.45 18.90 2.74
CA ASP A 184 -18.15 19.25 3.34
C ASP A 184 -16.98 18.73 2.49
N ILE A 185 -17.06 17.46 2.05
CA ILE A 185 -16.02 16.83 1.22
C ILE A 185 -15.87 17.57 -0.12
N ILE A 186 -16.97 17.89 -0.79
CA ILE A 186 -16.94 18.58 -2.08
C ILE A 186 -16.32 19.97 -1.95
N ARG A 187 -16.70 20.74 -0.92
CA ARG A 187 -16.13 22.07 -0.66
C ARG A 187 -14.63 21.99 -0.40
N ALA A 188 -14.19 21.07 0.45
CA ALA A 188 -12.78 20.87 0.74
C ALA A 188 -11.99 20.49 -0.53
N ASN A 189 -12.52 19.59 -1.35
CA ASN A 189 -11.90 19.17 -2.61
C ASN A 189 -11.79 20.32 -3.62
N ALA A 190 -12.82 21.17 -3.74
CA ALA A 190 -12.79 22.35 -4.60
C ALA A 190 -11.73 23.36 -4.15
N ASN A 191 -11.63 23.62 -2.85
CA ASN A 191 -10.63 24.52 -2.29
C ASN A 191 -9.20 24.03 -2.55
N VAL A 192 -8.94 22.72 -2.38
CA VAL A 192 -7.62 22.14 -2.69
C VAL A 192 -7.29 22.31 -4.16
N ARG A 193 -8.23 21.99 -5.07
CA ARG A 193 -8.03 22.13 -6.52
C ARG A 193 -7.75 23.58 -6.94
N GLN A 194 -8.43 24.54 -6.31
CA GLN A 194 -8.19 25.97 -6.56
C GLN A 194 -6.81 26.39 -6.06
N ALA A 195 -6.39 25.94 -4.87
CA ALA A 195 -5.08 26.22 -4.32
C ALA A 195 -3.94 25.68 -5.21
N GLU A 196 -4.10 24.48 -5.75
CA GLU A 196 -3.16 23.87 -6.72
C GLU A 196 -3.09 24.69 -8.01
N THR A 197 -4.24 25.11 -8.55
CA THR A 197 -4.31 25.92 -9.79
C THR A 197 -3.65 27.29 -9.61
N ASN A 198 -3.78 27.88 -8.43
CA ASN A 198 -3.20 29.18 -8.09
C ASN A 198 -1.70 29.10 -7.76
N GLY A 199 -1.09 27.91 -7.77
CA GLY A 199 0.33 27.73 -7.45
C GLY A 199 0.68 27.97 -5.98
N SER A 200 -0.25 27.67 -5.06
CA SER A 200 -0.01 27.85 -3.62
C SER A 200 1.21 27.02 -3.18
N PRO A 201 2.09 27.56 -2.30
CA PRO A 201 3.32 26.88 -1.92
C PRO A 201 3.07 25.54 -1.22
N GLN A 202 3.87 24.53 -1.57
CA GLN A 202 3.90 23.24 -0.87
C GLN A 202 4.72 23.41 0.43
N HIS A 203 4.09 23.20 1.59
CA HIS A 203 4.73 23.22 2.91
C HIS A 203 5.07 21.81 3.41
#